data_AF-A0A1Y2GC96-F1
#
_entry.id   AF-A0A1Y2GC96-F1
#
_cell.length_a   1.000
_cell.length_b   1.000
_cell.length_c   1.000
_cell.angle_alpha   90.00
_cell.angle_beta   90.00
_cell.angle_gamma   90.00
#
_symmetry.space_group_name_H-M   'P 1'
#
loop_
_entity.id
_entity.type
_entity.pdbx_description
1 polymer ?
#
loop_
_entity_poly.entity_id
_entity_poly.type
_entity_poly.pdbx_seq_one_letter_code
_entity_poly.pdbx_strand_id
1 'polypeptide(L)'
;MYIIQLPANNFDNERFRNSEWGPEAAASLCEKIRHIKAPFGLTMGDLIDKTSKDTISKVMLEEKLFETWYHGRTVLIGDACHKMLPSAGQGAINAMQDATVLANCINDIKSLTRSNITAALKDYQDQRFQYAKTQFETSKRFAVIMGGQTWPDAVVKLC
;
A
#
# COMPACT_ATOMS: atom_id res chain seq x y z
N MET A 1 1.72 28.91 4.99
CA MET A 1 2.10 27.48 5.04
C MET A 1 3.49 27.42 5.63
N TYR A 2 3.64 27.03 6.90
CA TYR A 2 4.95 26.90 7.54
C TYR A 2 5.27 25.40 7.66
N ILE A 3 6.31 24.96 6.95
CA ILE A 3 6.88 23.62 7.13
C ILE A 3 7.82 23.73 8.33
N ILE A 4 7.47 23.08 9.44
CA ILE A 4 8.37 22.92 10.58
C ILE A 4 9.29 21.76 10.24
N GLN A 5 10.54 22.07 9.88
CA GLN A 5 11.58 21.07 9.66
C GLN A 5 12.23 20.78 11.02
N LEU A 6 11.94 19.60 11.57
CA LEU A 6 12.59 19.15 12.81
C LEU A 6 14.09 18.92 12.56
N PRO A 7 14.99 19.34 13.46
CA PRO A 7 16.43 19.16 13.28
C PRO A 7 16.81 17.67 13.29
N ALA A 8 17.67 17.30 12.36
CA ALA A 8 18.24 15.96 12.22
C ALA A 8 19.29 15.72 13.33
N ASN A 9 18.84 15.49 14.56
CA ASN A 9 19.72 15.01 15.62
C ASN A 9 19.67 13.48 15.68
N ASN A 10 20.74 12.84 15.23
CA ASN A 10 21.17 11.44 15.47
C ASN A 10 20.12 10.48 16.04
N PHE A 11 19.23 9.97 15.18
CA PHE A 11 18.28 8.89 15.51
C PHE A 11 18.66 7.53 14.88
N ASP A 12 19.92 7.34 14.50
CA ASP A 12 20.28 6.24 13.60
C ASP A 12 20.36 4.86 14.26
N ASN A 13 20.39 4.74 15.59
CA ASN A 13 20.71 3.44 16.23
C ASN A 13 19.63 2.80 17.12
N GLU A 14 18.45 3.41 17.31
CA GLU A 14 17.41 2.81 18.19
C GLU A 14 16.05 2.53 17.52
N ARG A 15 15.83 2.99 16.28
CA ARG A 15 14.49 2.90 15.65
C ARG A 15 14.12 1.55 15.03
N PHE A 16 15.07 0.64 14.84
CA PHE A 16 14.83 -0.67 14.22
C PHE A 16 15.04 -1.84 15.20
N ARG A 17 14.33 -1.83 16.34
CA ARG A 17 14.31 -3.01 17.25
C ARG A 17 13.55 -4.22 16.69
N ASN A 18 12.98 -4.13 15.49
CA ASN A 18 12.44 -5.26 14.75
C ASN A 18 13.35 -5.58 13.57
N SER A 19 14.12 -6.66 13.69
CA SER A 19 15.04 -7.23 12.69
C SER A 19 14.36 -7.66 11.37
N GLU A 20 13.06 -7.42 11.21
CA GLU A 20 12.25 -7.83 10.05
C GLU A 20 12.38 -6.88 8.85
N TRP A 21 12.82 -5.63 9.08
CA TRP A 21 12.91 -4.56 8.07
C TRP A 21 14.34 -4.13 7.75
N GLY A 22 15.33 -4.78 8.37
CA GLY A 22 16.75 -4.51 8.16
C GLY A 22 17.31 -5.22 6.91
N PRO A 23 18.51 -4.81 6.45
CA PRO A 23 19.20 -5.45 5.32
C PRO A 23 19.44 -6.96 5.55
N GLU A 24 19.56 -7.40 6.80
CA GLU A 24 19.72 -8.80 7.16
C GLU A 24 18.49 -9.64 6.81
N ALA A 25 17.28 -9.09 6.97
CA ALA A 25 16.05 -9.78 6.62
C ALA A 25 15.89 -9.92 5.10
N ALA A 26 16.29 -8.90 4.35
CA ALA A 26 16.33 -8.96 2.89
C ALA A 26 17.35 -10.00 2.41
N ALA A 27 18.55 -10.02 2.99
CA ALA A 27 19.58 -11.02 2.67
C ALA A 27 19.11 -12.45 2.99
N SER A 28 18.51 -12.67 4.16
CA SER A 28 17.98 -13.98 4.55
C SER A 28 16.90 -14.48 3.58
N LEU A 29 16.01 -13.60 3.14
CA LEU A 29 14.99 -13.95 2.14
C LEU A 29 15.63 -14.24 0.78
N CYS A 30 16.59 -13.44 0.35
CA CYS A 30 17.33 -13.65 -0.89
C CYS A 30 17.94 -15.05 -0.93
N GLU A 31 18.63 -15.46 0.14
CA GLU A 31 19.21 -16.81 0.26
C GLU A 31 18.16 -17.92 0.17
N LYS A 32 17.00 -17.74 0.83
CA LYS A 32 15.91 -18.72 0.79
C LYS A 32 15.32 -18.88 -0.61
N ILE A 33 15.25 -17.83 -1.40
CA ILE A 33 14.57 -17.86 -2.72
C ILE A 33 15.52 -18.14 -3.89
N ARG A 34 16.85 -18.20 -3.70
CA ARG A 34 17.83 -18.32 -4.80
C ARG A 34 17.51 -19.44 -5.79
N HIS A 35 17.04 -20.57 -5.28
CA HIS A 35 16.76 -21.77 -6.05
C HIS A 35 15.49 -21.69 -6.94
N ILE A 36 14.62 -20.69 -6.71
CA ILE A 36 13.38 -20.53 -7.47
C ILE A 36 13.72 -20.24 -8.93
N LYS A 37 13.08 -20.97 -9.85
CA LYS A 37 13.26 -20.78 -11.30
C LYS A 37 12.65 -19.46 -11.76
N ALA A 38 13.41 -18.74 -12.57
CA ALA A 38 13.00 -17.52 -13.23
C ALA A 38 12.85 -17.78 -14.75
N PRO A 39 12.24 -16.85 -15.51
CA PRO A 39 12.14 -16.97 -16.97
C PRO A 39 13.50 -17.17 -17.66
N PHE A 40 13.47 -17.72 -18.87
CA PHE A 40 14.66 -17.93 -19.72
C PHE A 40 15.72 -18.88 -19.15
N GLY A 41 15.31 -19.82 -18.28
CA GLY A 41 16.20 -20.83 -17.71
C GLY A 41 17.08 -20.33 -16.57
N LEU A 42 16.86 -19.09 -16.11
CA LEU A 42 17.57 -18.50 -14.97
C LEU A 42 16.99 -18.96 -13.64
N THR A 43 17.68 -18.60 -12.56
CA THR A 43 17.21 -18.68 -11.19
C THR A 43 17.06 -17.28 -10.59
N MET A 44 16.29 -17.17 -9.51
CA MET A 44 16.27 -15.93 -8.71
C MET A 44 17.66 -15.58 -8.18
N GLY A 45 18.50 -16.58 -7.89
CA GLY A 45 19.90 -16.38 -7.53
C GLY A 45 20.70 -15.63 -8.61
N ASP A 46 20.53 -16.01 -9.89
CA ASP A 46 21.21 -15.34 -11.01
C ASP A 46 20.79 -13.86 -11.16
N LEU A 47 19.54 -13.53 -10.82
CA LEU A 47 19.03 -12.16 -10.81
C LEU A 47 19.54 -11.38 -9.59
N ILE A 48 19.52 -12.01 -8.41
CA ILE A 48 20.02 -11.42 -7.16
C ILE A 48 21.51 -11.07 -7.30
N ASP A 49 22.33 -11.95 -7.86
CA ASP A 49 23.78 -11.73 -8.00
C ASP A 49 24.12 -10.56 -8.93
N LYS A 50 23.20 -10.20 -9.83
CA LYS A 50 23.33 -9.05 -10.74
C LYS A 50 22.68 -7.77 -10.22
N THR A 51 22.00 -7.83 -9.08
CA THR A 51 21.27 -6.69 -8.48
C THR A 51 22.07 -6.13 -7.31
N SER A 52 22.24 -4.81 -7.27
CA SER A 52 22.96 -4.16 -6.17
C SER A 52 22.22 -4.36 -4.86
N LYS A 53 22.90 -4.81 -3.80
CA LYS A 53 22.26 -5.21 -2.53
C LYS A 53 21.53 -4.06 -1.84
N ASP A 54 22.00 -2.84 -2.01
CA ASP A 54 21.38 -1.60 -1.51
C ASP A 54 20.04 -1.27 -2.20
N THR A 55 19.73 -1.91 -3.33
CA THR A 55 18.46 -1.75 -4.05
C THR A 55 17.45 -2.86 -3.78
N ILE A 56 17.80 -3.83 -2.94
CA ILE A 56 16.92 -4.95 -2.57
C ILE A 56 16.30 -4.66 -1.21
N SER A 57 14.98 -4.55 -1.18
CA SER A 57 14.22 -4.34 0.05
C SER A 57 13.21 -5.46 0.25
N LYS A 58 13.15 -6.00 1.47
CA LYS A 58 12.05 -6.87 1.89
C LYS A 58 10.93 -5.99 2.42
N VAL A 59 9.73 -6.19 1.89
CA VAL A 59 8.52 -5.50 2.34
C VAL A 59 7.50 -6.54 2.77
N MET A 60 6.96 -6.40 3.99
CA MET A 60 5.82 -7.21 4.42
C MET A 60 4.54 -6.69 3.76
N LEU A 61 3.85 -7.58 3.07
CA LEU A 61 2.59 -7.26 2.40
C LEU A 61 1.45 -7.35 3.42
N GLU A 62 1.08 -6.20 3.97
CA GLU A 62 -0.12 -6.06 4.79
C GLU A 62 -1.22 -5.39 3.98
N GLU A 63 -2.46 -5.81 4.20
CA GLU A 63 -3.62 -5.26 3.53
C GLU A 63 -4.70 -4.90 4.58
N LYS A 64 -5.35 -3.76 4.42
CA LYS A 64 -6.43 -3.34 5.31
C LYS A 64 -7.36 -2.33 4.63
N LEU A 65 -8.65 -2.60 4.69
CA LEU A 65 -9.71 -1.65 4.40
C LEU A 65 -10.40 -1.26 5.72
N PHE A 66 -10.39 0.04 6.05
CA PHE A 66 -11.12 0.57 7.20
C PHE A 66 -12.50 1.05 6.80
N GLU A 67 -13.49 0.93 7.68
CA GLU A 67 -14.86 1.40 7.42
C GLU A 67 -15.08 2.89 7.73
N THR A 68 -14.19 3.50 8.53
CA THR A 68 -14.27 4.90 8.94
C THR A 68 -13.02 5.63 8.47
N TRP A 69 -13.19 6.64 7.61
CA TRP A 69 -12.07 7.37 7.00
C TRP A 69 -11.91 8.79 7.53
N TYR A 70 -12.84 9.26 8.35
CA TYR A 70 -12.78 10.62 8.88
C TYR A 70 -13.33 10.70 10.30
N HIS A 71 -12.87 11.70 11.05
CA HIS A 71 -13.41 12.05 12.35
C HIS A 71 -13.17 13.55 12.62
N GLY A 72 -14.22 14.28 12.94
CA GLY A 72 -14.13 15.73 13.15
C GLY A 72 -13.64 16.47 11.91
N ARG A 73 -12.39 16.98 11.95
CA ARG A 73 -11.73 17.69 10.84
C ARG A 73 -10.54 16.91 10.26
N THR A 74 -10.40 15.65 10.64
CA THR A 74 -9.33 14.76 10.20
C THR A 74 -9.90 13.75 9.21
N VAL A 75 -9.14 13.47 8.15
CA VAL A 75 -9.50 12.51 7.10
C VAL A 75 -8.28 11.69 6.70
N LEU A 76 -8.50 10.43 6.36
CA LEU A 76 -7.53 9.47 5.87
C LEU A 76 -7.71 9.30 4.35
N ILE A 77 -6.59 9.18 3.64
CA ILE A 77 -6.53 8.90 2.20
C ILE A 77 -5.44 7.86 1.92
N GLY A 78 -5.54 7.15 0.79
CA GLY A 78 -4.56 6.15 0.37
C GLY A 78 -4.41 4.98 1.34
N ASP A 79 -3.18 4.49 1.48
CA ASP A 79 -2.85 3.35 2.34
C ASP A 79 -3.24 3.55 3.82
N ALA A 80 -3.47 4.79 4.27
CA ALA A 80 -3.93 5.06 5.62
C ALA A 80 -5.35 4.53 5.90
N CYS A 81 -6.23 4.43 4.88
CA CYS A 81 -7.60 3.92 5.03
C CYS A 81 -7.92 2.69 4.15
N HIS A 82 -7.14 2.43 3.10
CA HIS A 82 -7.35 1.29 2.19
C HIS A 82 -6.05 0.73 1.59
N LYS A 83 -5.14 0.27 2.45
CA LYS A 83 -3.92 -0.42 1.99
C LYS A 83 -4.27 -1.72 1.25
N MET A 84 -3.85 -1.82 0.00
CA MET A 84 -4.10 -2.96 -0.89
C MET A 84 -2.82 -3.72 -1.20
N LEU A 85 -2.94 -4.96 -1.68
CA LEU A 85 -1.78 -5.69 -2.18
C LEU A 85 -1.18 -4.96 -3.41
N PRO A 86 0.16 -4.86 -3.52
CA PRO A 86 0.80 -4.15 -4.62
C PRO A 86 0.46 -4.81 -5.94
N SER A 87 -0.36 -4.12 -6.74
CA SER A 87 -0.72 -4.53 -8.09
C SER A 87 -0.54 -3.32 -9.00
N ALA A 88 0.44 -3.38 -9.92
CA ALA A 88 0.66 -2.38 -10.96
C ALA A 88 0.57 -0.90 -10.53
N GLY A 89 1.00 -0.55 -9.31
CA GLY A 89 0.94 0.82 -8.80
C GLY A 89 -0.45 1.33 -8.38
N GLN A 90 -1.46 0.46 -8.27
CA GLN A 90 -2.84 0.86 -7.97
C GLN A 90 -3.00 1.59 -6.63
N GLY A 91 -2.17 1.29 -5.61
CA GLY A 91 -2.21 2.03 -4.35
C GLY A 91 -1.98 3.54 -4.55
N ALA A 92 -0.98 3.90 -5.33
CA ALA A 92 -0.68 5.30 -5.65
C ALA A 92 -1.79 5.95 -6.48
N ILE A 93 -2.33 5.23 -7.48
CA ILE A 93 -3.44 5.71 -8.31
C ILE A 93 -4.68 6.00 -7.44
N ASN A 94 -5.02 5.12 -6.49
CA ASN A 94 -6.14 5.35 -5.59
C ASN A 94 -5.90 6.53 -4.66
N ALA A 95 -4.70 6.66 -4.09
CA ALA A 95 -4.37 7.80 -3.24
C ALA A 95 -4.51 9.13 -4.01
N MET A 96 -4.13 9.17 -5.29
CA MET A 96 -4.34 10.33 -6.15
C MET A 96 -5.83 10.63 -6.42
N GLN A 97 -6.62 9.58 -6.67
CA GLN A 97 -8.07 9.72 -6.83
C GLN A 97 -8.73 10.24 -5.54
N ASP A 98 -8.32 9.75 -4.38
CA ASP A 98 -8.81 10.23 -3.09
C ASP A 98 -8.50 11.70 -2.90
N ALA A 99 -7.25 12.11 -3.15
CA ALA A 99 -6.84 13.50 -3.02
C ALA A 99 -7.65 14.42 -3.94
N THR A 100 -7.95 13.97 -5.16
CA THR A 100 -8.74 14.73 -6.13
C THR A 100 -10.20 14.87 -5.67
N VAL A 101 -10.84 13.78 -5.29
CA VAL A 101 -12.24 13.82 -4.81
C VAL A 101 -12.35 14.63 -3.52
N LEU A 102 -11.44 14.42 -2.57
CA LEU A 102 -11.40 15.19 -1.32
C LEU A 102 -11.22 16.68 -1.58
N ALA A 103 -10.34 17.08 -2.49
CA ALA A 103 -10.13 18.48 -2.85
C ALA A 103 -11.41 19.12 -3.41
N ASN A 104 -12.15 18.40 -4.26
CA ASN A 104 -13.43 18.86 -4.80
C ASN A 104 -14.48 19.02 -3.68
N CYS A 105 -14.66 18.00 -2.83
CA CYS A 105 -15.60 18.08 -1.70
C CYS A 105 -15.27 19.24 -0.74
N ILE A 106 -13.98 19.51 -0.49
CA ILE A 106 -13.54 20.65 0.33
C ILE A 106 -13.83 21.98 -0.36
N ASN A 107 -13.56 22.08 -1.66
CA ASN A 107 -13.79 23.31 -2.44
C ASN A 107 -15.28 23.70 -2.50
N ASP A 108 -16.18 22.73 -2.43
CA ASP A 108 -17.63 22.97 -2.47
C ASP A 108 -18.23 23.43 -1.13
N ILE A 109 -17.44 23.43 -0.04
CA ILE A 109 -17.88 23.89 1.27
C ILE A 109 -18.20 25.39 1.24
N LYS A 110 -19.47 25.75 1.43
CA LYS A 110 -19.93 27.15 1.42
C LYS A 110 -19.57 27.93 2.69
N SER A 111 -19.51 27.27 3.84
CA SER A 111 -19.08 27.88 5.11
C SER A 111 -18.39 26.86 6.01
N LEU A 112 -17.31 27.27 6.67
CA LEU A 112 -16.39 26.38 7.42
C LEU A 112 -16.89 25.91 8.80
N THR A 113 -18.20 25.66 8.90
CA THR A 113 -18.82 25.08 10.10
C THR A 113 -18.38 23.62 10.28
N ARG A 114 -18.44 23.11 11.51
CA ARG A 114 -18.13 21.70 11.78
C ARG A 114 -19.06 20.77 10.98
N SER A 115 -20.34 21.09 10.91
CA SER A 115 -21.33 20.28 10.19
C SER A 115 -21.04 20.20 8.69
N ASN A 116 -20.68 21.31 8.04
CA ASN A 116 -20.38 21.32 6.61
C ASN A 116 -19.09 20.56 6.29
N ILE A 117 -18.08 20.65 7.16
CA ILE A 117 -16.84 19.88 6.98
C ILE A 117 -17.11 18.39 7.14
N THR A 118 -17.84 17.99 8.19
CA THR A 118 -18.24 16.59 8.37
C THR A 118 -19.01 16.08 7.16
N ALA A 119 -19.93 16.88 6.61
CA ALA A 119 -20.69 16.53 5.41
C ALA A 119 -19.78 16.32 4.18
N ALA A 120 -18.83 17.22 3.95
CA ALA A 120 -17.87 17.09 2.84
C ALA A 120 -16.94 15.87 3.00
N LEU A 121 -16.46 15.59 4.21
CA LEU A 121 -15.63 14.41 4.47
C LEU A 121 -16.42 13.10 4.33
N LYS A 122 -17.71 13.12 4.72
CA LYS A 122 -18.63 12.01 4.46
C LYS A 122 -18.83 11.78 2.98
N ASP A 123 -19.09 12.84 2.22
CA ASP A 123 -19.31 12.78 0.77
C ASP A 123 -18.08 12.19 0.05
N TYR A 124 -16.88 12.64 0.43
CA TYR A 124 -15.62 12.03 -0.03
C TYR A 124 -15.59 10.51 0.24
N GLN A 125 -15.88 10.08 1.47
CA GLN A 125 -15.88 8.65 1.81
C GLN A 125 -16.94 7.90 1.00
N ASP A 126 -18.17 8.42 0.89
CA ASP A 126 -19.26 7.78 0.16
C ASP A 126 -18.89 7.56 -1.32
N GLN A 127 -18.27 8.57 -1.95
CA GLN A 127 -17.84 8.50 -3.35
C GLN A 127 -16.70 7.51 -3.57
N ARG A 128 -15.76 7.40 -2.62
CA ARG A 128 -14.52 6.62 -2.82
C ARG A 128 -14.57 5.21 -2.26
N PHE A 129 -15.35 4.96 -1.21
CA PHE A 129 -15.32 3.71 -0.46
C PHE A 129 -15.62 2.48 -1.32
N GLN A 130 -16.63 2.53 -2.18
CA GLN A 130 -16.97 1.38 -3.04
C GLN A 130 -15.86 1.07 -4.05
N TYR A 131 -15.24 2.09 -4.64
CA TYR A 131 -14.13 1.89 -5.58
C TYR A 131 -12.91 1.29 -4.87
N ALA A 132 -12.54 1.84 -3.70
CA ALA A 132 -11.44 1.30 -2.91
C ALA A 132 -11.72 -0.14 -2.47
N LYS A 133 -12.96 -0.45 -2.07
CA LYS A 133 -13.39 -1.81 -1.71
C LYS A 133 -13.25 -2.79 -2.88
N THR A 134 -13.76 -2.43 -4.05
CA THR A 134 -13.64 -3.28 -5.24
C THR A 134 -12.17 -3.53 -5.61
N GLN A 135 -11.32 -2.50 -5.54
CA GLN A 135 -9.90 -2.66 -5.84
C GLN A 135 -9.16 -3.49 -4.78
N PHE A 136 -9.51 -3.33 -3.51
CA PHE A 136 -9.02 -4.15 -2.42
C PHE A 136 -9.35 -5.63 -2.64
N GLU A 137 -10.61 -5.95 -2.92
CA GLU A 137 -11.05 -7.32 -3.22
C GLU A 137 -10.39 -7.88 -4.50
N THR A 138 -10.23 -7.04 -5.52
CA THR A 138 -9.55 -7.43 -6.77
C THR A 138 -8.07 -7.72 -6.54
N SER A 139 -7.39 -6.92 -5.71
CA SER A 139 -5.96 -7.10 -5.42
C SER A 139 -5.69 -8.45 -4.74
N LYS A 140 -6.58 -8.92 -3.87
CA LYS A 140 -6.51 -10.25 -3.26
C LYS A 140 -6.62 -11.37 -4.29
N ARG A 141 -7.61 -11.28 -5.18
CA ARG A 141 -7.81 -12.27 -6.25
C ARG A 141 -6.61 -12.30 -7.19
N PHE A 142 -6.10 -11.14 -7.56
CA PHE A 142 -4.91 -11.03 -8.40
C PHE A 142 -3.67 -11.65 -7.75
N ALA A 143 -3.47 -11.44 -6.45
CA ALA A 143 -2.37 -12.05 -5.71
C ALA A 143 -2.45 -13.58 -5.67
N VAL A 144 -3.65 -14.16 -5.55
CA VAL A 144 -3.85 -15.61 -5.63
C VAL A 144 -3.48 -16.16 -7.01
N ILE A 145 -3.87 -15.46 -8.08
CA ILE A 145 -3.58 -15.86 -9.46
C ILE A 145 -2.07 -15.78 -9.75
N MET A 146 -1.42 -14.69 -9.32
CA MET A 146 0.02 -14.48 -9.55
C MET A 146 0.92 -15.30 -8.62
N GLY A 147 0.43 -15.66 -7.43
CA GLY A 147 1.18 -16.37 -6.38
C GLY A 147 1.47 -17.85 -6.64
N GLY A 148 1.25 -18.36 -7.85
CA GLY A 148 1.77 -19.67 -8.27
C GLY A 148 0.87 -20.87 -7.95
N GLN A 149 -0.45 -20.71 -7.88
CA GLN A 149 -1.35 -21.87 -7.99
C GLN A 149 -1.47 -22.28 -9.46
N THR A 150 -1.45 -23.59 -9.73
CA THR A 150 -1.67 -24.07 -11.10
C THR A 150 -3.03 -23.57 -11.59
N TRP A 151 -3.21 -23.37 -12.90
CA TRP A 151 -4.48 -22.90 -13.47
C TRP A 151 -5.72 -23.64 -12.91
N PRO A 152 -5.69 -24.95 -12.63
CA PRO A 152 -6.79 -25.66 -11.95
C PRO A 152 -7.06 -25.19 -10.51
N ASP A 153 -6.02 -24.97 -9.70
CA ASP A 153 -6.15 -24.58 -8.29
C ASP A 153 -6.73 -23.17 -8.11
N ALA A 154 -6.41 -22.27 -9.05
CA ALA A 154 -6.92 -20.90 -9.07
C ALA A 154 -8.43 -20.84 -9.38
N VAL A 155 -8.95 -21.79 -10.17
CA VAL A 155 -10.38 -21.84 -10.57
C VAL A 155 -11.27 -22.34 -9.43
N VAL A 156 -10.82 -23.35 -8.68
CA VAL A 156 -11.61 -23.99 -7.61
C VAL A 156 -11.90 -23.06 -6.42
N LYS A 157 -11.04 -22.07 -6.16
CA LYS A 157 -11.22 -21.11 -5.05
C LYS A 157 -12.00 -19.84 -5.42
N LEU A 158 -12.37 -19.67 -6.68
CA LEU A 158 -13.17 -18.55 -7.18
C LEU A 158 -14.67 -18.88 -7.31
N CYS A 159 -15.04 -20.14 -7.05
CA CYS A 159 -16.43 -20.63 -6.96
C CYS A 159 -16.86 -20.74 -5.49
#